data_AF-A0A1F8N1R3-F1
#
_entry.id   AF-A0A1F8N1R3-F1
#
_cell.length_a   1.000
_cell.length_b   1.000
_cell.length_c   1.000
_cell.angle_alpha   90.00
_cell.angle_beta   90.00
_cell.angle_gamma   90.00
#
_symmetry.space_group_name_H-M   'P 1'
#
loop_
_entity.id
_entity.type
_entity.pdbx_description
1 polymer ?
#
loop_
_entity_poly.entity_id
_entity_poly.type
_entity_poly.pdbx_seq_one_letter_code
_entity_poly.pdbx_strand_id
1 'polypeptide(L)'
;MDSRQKGKLERYFRNANRFLWGLPRNNKGQRLNQKEVYKWLRGRRYEFRDGPYAYVQAQLMQDPGIERIVTDLVIPAVHELFSDKALEYLGDRWNEGRLPDMSFELKYNVKDSLPFLETNRQFNYVERWGEFAGLWFEEIEPNIGSEGG
;
A
#
# COMPACT_ATOMS: atom_id res chain seq x y z
N MET A 1 -16.87 2.37 -5.87
CA MET A 1 -16.06 3.55 -5.44
C MET A 1 -16.82 4.83 -5.78
N ASP A 2 -17.03 5.74 -4.82
CA ASP A 2 -17.69 7.01 -5.11
C ASP A 2 -16.74 8.05 -5.74
N SER A 3 -17.28 9.09 -6.39
CA SER A 3 -16.49 10.10 -7.11
C SER A 3 -15.56 10.92 -6.21
N ARG A 4 -15.92 11.13 -4.94
CA ARG A 4 -15.10 11.89 -3.98
C ARG A 4 -13.90 11.06 -3.55
N GLN A 5 -14.14 9.81 -3.17
CA GLN A 5 -13.14 8.82 -2.81
C GLN A 5 -12.16 8.59 -3.96
N LYS A 6 -12.69 8.36 -5.18
CA LYS A 6 -11.90 8.26 -6.40
C LYS A 6 -10.96 9.45 -6.54
N GLY A 7 -11.49 10.67 -6.47
CA GLY A 7 -10.68 11.88 -6.57
C GLY A 7 -9.62 12.00 -5.47
N LYS A 8 -9.88 11.55 -4.24
CA LYS A 8 -8.88 11.51 -3.16
C LYS A 8 -7.78 10.51 -3.49
N LEU A 9 -8.13 9.28 -3.85
CA LEU A 9 -7.18 8.23 -4.23
C LEU A 9 -6.32 8.64 -5.45
N GLU A 10 -6.90 9.28 -6.46
CA GLU A 10 -6.14 9.79 -7.61
C GLU A 10 -5.10 10.84 -7.20
N ARG A 11 -5.47 11.77 -6.32
CA ARG A 11 -4.53 12.77 -5.80
C ARG A 11 -3.42 12.12 -4.99
N TYR A 12 -3.74 11.18 -4.11
CA TYR A 12 -2.72 10.46 -3.36
C TYR A 12 -1.80 9.66 -4.28
N PHE A 13 -2.35 8.91 -5.23
CA PHE A 13 -1.56 8.15 -6.20
C PHE A 13 -0.57 9.05 -6.95
N ARG A 14 -0.99 10.26 -7.34
CA ARG A 14 -0.13 11.23 -8.05
C ARG A 14 0.99 11.81 -7.19
N ASN A 15 0.78 11.98 -5.89
CA ASN A 15 1.68 12.75 -5.02
C ASN A 15 2.47 11.88 -4.02
N ALA A 16 1.98 10.70 -3.65
CA ALA A 16 2.60 9.83 -2.67
C ALA A 16 3.42 8.74 -3.35
N ASN A 17 4.74 8.93 -3.36
CA ASN A 17 5.69 7.96 -3.93
C ASN A 17 5.56 6.56 -3.32
N ARG A 18 5.06 6.41 -2.09
CA ARG A 18 5.01 5.10 -1.42
C ARG A 18 3.71 4.33 -1.66
N PHE A 19 2.70 4.96 -2.25
CA PHE A 19 1.37 4.36 -2.40
C PHE A 19 1.40 3.05 -3.18
N LEU A 20 1.95 3.06 -4.40
CA LEU A 20 2.13 1.86 -5.21
C LEU A 20 3.54 1.28 -5.04
N TRP A 21 4.55 2.14 -5.10
CA TRP A 21 5.95 1.71 -5.18
C TRP A 21 6.49 1.15 -3.86
N GLY A 22 5.78 1.40 -2.75
CA GLY A 22 6.10 0.88 -1.42
C GLY A 22 5.54 -0.51 -1.12
N LEU A 23 4.76 -1.12 -2.01
CA LEU A 23 4.08 -2.41 -1.77
C LEU A 23 4.84 -3.63 -2.35
N PRO A 24 5.38 -3.61 -3.58
CA PRO A 24 6.02 -4.80 -4.14
C PRO A 24 7.22 -5.28 -3.32
N ARG A 25 7.29 -6.59 -3.08
CA ARG A 25 8.42 -7.25 -2.41
C ARG A 25 8.88 -8.46 -3.21
N ASN A 26 10.14 -8.84 -3.01
CA ASN A 26 10.64 -10.14 -3.47
C ASN A 26 10.27 -11.26 -2.48
N ASN A 27 10.55 -12.51 -2.83
CA ASN A 27 10.26 -13.68 -1.98
C ASN A 27 10.97 -13.64 -0.61
N LYS A 28 12.01 -12.81 -0.47
CA LYS A 28 12.72 -12.59 0.80
C LYS A 28 12.08 -11.48 1.65
N GLY A 29 11.03 -10.81 1.17
CA GLY A 29 10.38 -9.68 1.83
C GLY A 29 11.12 -8.36 1.67
N GLN A 30 12.05 -8.26 0.73
CA GLN A 30 12.80 -7.03 0.48
C GLN A 30 12.12 -6.20 -0.61
N ARG A 31 12.29 -4.87 -0.53
CA ARG A 31 11.80 -3.93 -1.54
C ARG A 31 12.42 -4.22 -2.90
N LEU A 32 11.58 -4.11 -3.93
CA LEU A 32 12.00 -4.25 -5.31
C LEU A 32 12.66 -2.96 -5.80
N ASN A 33 13.69 -3.10 -6.63
CA ASN A 33 14.17 -1.97 -7.42
C ASN A 33 13.20 -1.67 -8.58
N GLN A 34 13.40 -0.54 -9.26
CA GLN A 34 12.51 -0.08 -10.33
C GLN A 34 12.28 -1.12 -11.44
N LYS A 35 13.33 -1.78 -11.90
CA LYS A 35 13.23 -2.80 -12.96
C LYS A 35 12.42 -4.02 -12.50
N GLU A 36 12.61 -4.43 -11.26
CA GLU A 36 11.85 -5.52 -10.65
C GLU A 36 10.37 -5.15 -10.45
N VAL A 37 10.08 -3.92 -10.02
CA VAL A 37 8.70 -3.45 -9.93
C VAL A 37 8.04 -3.45 -11.31
N TYR A 38 8.74 -3.04 -12.36
CA TYR A 38 8.17 -3.03 -13.71
C TYR A 38 7.86 -4.45 -14.20
N LYS A 39 8.72 -5.40 -13.88
CA LYS A 39 8.43 -6.83 -14.13
C LYS A 39 7.23 -7.30 -13.32
N TRP A 40 7.11 -6.90 -12.06
CA TRP A 40 5.97 -7.23 -11.20
C TRP A 40 4.65 -6.67 -11.73
N LEU A 41 4.62 -5.43 -12.22
CA LEU A 41 3.47 -4.80 -12.87
C LEU A 41 3.08 -5.52 -14.16
N ARG A 42 4.05 -5.80 -15.04
CA ARG A 42 3.81 -6.54 -16.29
C ARG A 42 3.29 -7.96 -16.04
N GLY A 43 3.78 -8.61 -14.98
CA GLY A 43 3.26 -9.92 -14.53
C GLY A 43 1.77 -9.87 -14.14
N ARG A 44 1.26 -8.69 -13.78
CA ARG A 44 -0.15 -8.42 -13.49
C ARG A 44 -0.90 -7.80 -14.67
N ARG A 45 -0.36 -7.93 -15.89
CA ARG A 45 -0.96 -7.48 -17.16
C ARG A 45 -1.12 -5.96 -17.29
N TYR A 46 -0.27 -5.19 -16.62
CA TYR A 46 -0.19 -3.74 -16.82
C TYR A 46 0.80 -3.42 -17.93
N GLU A 47 0.37 -2.62 -18.90
CA GLU A 47 1.20 -2.14 -20.00
C GLU A 47 1.56 -0.67 -19.81
N PHE A 48 2.83 -0.36 -20.01
CA PHE A 48 3.37 1.00 -19.93
C PHE A 48 4.75 1.03 -20.58
N ARG A 49 5.14 2.22 -21.02
CA ARG A 49 6.50 2.53 -21.48
C ARG A 49 7.39 2.79 -20.27
N ASP A 50 8.57 2.20 -20.29
CA ASP A 50 9.57 2.41 -19.25
C ASP A 50 9.97 3.89 -19.17
N GLY A 51 10.22 4.36 -17.96
CA GLY A 51 10.66 5.72 -17.66
C GLY A 51 10.77 5.89 -16.14
N PRO A 52 10.89 7.12 -15.61
CA PRO A 52 10.83 7.35 -14.17
C PRO A 52 9.50 6.91 -13.54
N TYR A 53 9.45 6.67 -12.22
CA TYR A 53 8.20 6.29 -11.55
C TYR A 53 7.05 7.23 -11.84
N ALA A 54 7.27 8.56 -11.79
CA ALA A 54 6.24 9.54 -12.13
C ALA A 54 5.67 9.37 -13.55
N TYR A 55 6.51 8.98 -14.52
CA TYR A 55 6.07 8.75 -15.89
C TYR A 55 5.23 7.47 -16.03
N VAL A 56 5.63 6.39 -15.37
CA VAL A 56 4.83 5.15 -15.35
C VAL A 56 3.53 5.37 -14.58
N GLN A 57 3.60 6.07 -13.46
CA GLN A 57 2.44 6.44 -12.63
C GLN A 57 1.40 7.23 -13.43
N ALA A 58 1.82 8.20 -14.25
CA ALA A 58 0.91 8.94 -15.13
C ALA A 58 0.24 8.04 -16.17
N GLN A 59 0.98 7.09 -16.76
CA GLN A 59 0.42 6.11 -17.70
C GLN A 59 -0.61 5.20 -17.03
N LEU A 60 -0.27 4.62 -15.87
CA LEU A 60 -1.19 3.76 -15.10
C LEU A 60 -2.47 4.51 -14.70
N MET A 61 -2.36 5.80 -14.39
CA MET A 61 -3.51 6.65 -14.08
C MET A 61 -4.41 6.93 -15.29
N GLN A 62 -3.83 7.00 -16.49
CA GLN A 62 -4.59 7.20 -17.72
C GLN A 62 -5.28 5.91 -18.15
N ASP A 63 -4.56 4.79 -18.08
CA ASP A 63 -5.04 3.44 -18.36
C ASP A 63 -4.18 2.45 -17.56
N PRO A 64 -4.73 1.71 -16.59
CA PRO A 64 -6.16 1.41 -16.41
C PRO A 64 -6.95 2.28 -15.42
N GLY A 65 -6.33 3.28 -14.81
CA GLY A 65 -6.99 4.19 -13.86
C GLY A 65 -7.00 3.66 -12.41
N ILE A 66 -7.36 4.56 -11.48
CA ILE A 66 -7.17 4.33 -10.04
C ILE A 66 -7.97 3.15 -9.48
N GLU A 67 -9.20 2.92 -9.99
CA GLU A 67 -10.06 1.84 -9.51
C GLU A 67 -9.40 0.49 -9.73
N ARG A 68 -8.99 0.20 -10.98
CA ARG A 68 -8.28 -1.04 -11.32
C ARG A 68 -6.95 -1.16 -10.61
N ILE A 69 -6.21 -0.06 -10.45
CA ILE A 69 -4.97 -0.07 -9.65
C ILE A 69 -5.26 -0.49 -8.21
N VAL A 70 -6.31 0.05 -7.59
CA VAL A 70 -6.63 -0.29 -6.20
C VAL A 70 -7.08 -1.75 -6.07
N THR A 71 -8.02 -2.19 -6.92
CA THR A 71 -8.59 -3.54 -6.86
C THR A 71 -7.60 -4.62 -7.26
N ASP A 72 -6.84 -4.41 -8.34
CA ASP A 72 -6.03 -5.46 -8.95
C ASP A 72 -4.58 -5.45 -8.44
N LEU A 73 -4.09 -4.33 -7.89
CA LEU A 73 -2.72 -4.19 -7.37
C LEU A 73 -2.65 -3.93 -5.87
N VAL A 74 -3.26 -2.84 -5.40
CA VAL A 74 -3.02 -2.35 -4.04
C VAL A 74 -3.58 -3.32 -2.99
N ILE A 75 -4.87 -3.67 -3.10
CA ILE A 75 -5.53 -4.58 -2.16
C ILE A 75 -4.81 -5.95 -2.12
N PRO A 76 -4.59 -6.64 -3.26
CA PRO A 76 -3.86 -7.91 -3.25
C PRO A 76 -2.46 -7.79 -2.66
N ALA A 77 -1.71 -6.74 -3.02
CA ALA A 77 -0.35 -6.57 -2.50
C ALA A 77 -0.33 -6.33 -0.98
N VAL A 78 -1.33 -5.65 -0.42
CA VAL A 78 -1.44 -5.47 1.03
C VAL A 78 -1.74 -6.80 1.73
N HIS A 79 -2.68 -7.60 1.23
CA HIS A 79 -2.97 -8.93 1.79
C HIS A 79 -1.83 -9.95 1.57
N GLU A 80 -0.98 -9.76 0.55
CA GLU A 80 0.26 -10.53 0.39
C GLU A 80 1.31 -10.20 1.48
N LEU A 81 1.30 -8.97 2.01
CA LEU A 81 2.28 -8.48 2.99
C LEU A 81 1.81 -8.60 4.44
N PHE A 82 0.53 -8.43 4.67
CA PHE A 82 -0.09 -8.36 5.99
C PHE A 82 -1.20 -9.39 6.06
N SER A 83 -1.13 -10.30 7.03
CA SER A 83 -2.27 -11.17 7.34
C SER A 83 -3.47 -10.34 7.80
N ASP A 84 -4.68 -10.86 7.65
CA ASP A 84 -5.90 -10.16 8.07
C ASP A 84 -5.86 -9.75 9.55
N LYS A 85 -5.32 -10.61 10.42
CA LYS A 85 -5.11 -10.29 11.85
C LYS A 85 -4.14 -9.14 12.08
N ALA A 86 -3.15 -8.99 11.20
CA ALA A 86 -2.19 -7.89 11.27
C ALA A 86 -2.87 -6.58 10.87
N LEU A 87 -3.69 -6.61 9.81
CA LEU A 87 -4.47 -5.47 9.34
C LEU A 87 -5.51 -5.04 10.38
N GLU A 88 -6.27 -5.99 10.94
CA GLU A 88 -7.22 -5.76 12.03
C GLU A 88 -6.55 -5.06 13.22
N TYR A 89 -5.42 -5.59 13.68
CA TYR A 89 -4.65 -4.98 14.77
C TYR A 89 -4.16 -3.56 14.45
N LEU A 90 -3.69 -3.31 13.22
CA LEU A 90 -3.28 -1.98 12.81
C LEU A 90 -4.47 -1.03 12.72
N GLY A 91 -5.62 -1.50 12.24
CA GLY A 91 -6.87 -0.74 12.19
C GLY A 91 -7.38 -0.34 13.57
N ASP A 92 -7.35 -1.26 14.53
CA ASP A 92 -7.67 -0.98 15.93
C ASP A 92 -6.76 0.12 16.51
N ARG A 93 -5.45 0.01 16.29
CA ARG A 93 -4.48 1.01 16.74
C ARG A 93 -4.69 2.37 16.08
N TRP A 94 -5.00 2.37 14.78
CA TRP A 94 -5.31 3.59 14.03
C TRP A 94 -6.53 4.30 14.63
N ASN A 95 -7.63 3.56 14.85
CA ASN A 95 -8.87 4.10 15.42
C ASN A 95 -8.71 4.57 16.87
N GLU A 96 -7.85 3.93 17.65
CA GLU A 96 -7.47 4.38 19.00
C GLU A 96 -6.55 5.62 19.02
N GLY A 97 -6.03 6.04 17.87
CA GLY A 97 -5.01 7.10 17.79
C GLY A 97 -3.67 6.70 18.42
N ARG A 98 -3.35 5.40 18.43
CA ARG A 98 -2.15 4.85 19.07
C ARG A 98 -1.19 4.27 18.05
N LEU A 99 0.10 4.35 18.34
CA LEU A 99 1.12 3.65 17.54
C LEU A 99 1.28 2.22 18.06
N PRO A 100 1.39 1.22 17.17
CA PRO A 100 1.91 -0.08 17.56
C PRO A 100 3.39 0.03 17.95
N ASP A 101 3.88 -0.90 18.76
CA ASP A 101 5.32 -1.05 19.01
C ASP A 101 5.96 -2.04 18.01
N MET A 102 7.30 -2.13 18.02
CA MET A 102 8.06 -2.99 17.11
C MET A 102 7.79 -4.49 17.28
N SER A 103 7.24 -4.93 18.41
CA SER A 103 6.88 -6.35 18.60
C SER A 103 5.77 -6.81 17.65
N PHE A 104 5.01 -5.86 17.09
CA PHE A 104 4.03 -6.11 16.03
C PHE A 104 4.62 -6.92 14.87
N GLU A 105 5.81 -6.53 14.37
CA GLU A 105 6.43 -7.19 13.22
C GLU A 105 6.69 -8.68 13.49
N LEU A 106 7.18 -9.00 14.70
CA LEU A 106 7.41 -10.38 15.12
C LEU A 106 6.09 -11.13 15.36
N LYS A 107 5.15 -10.50 16.07
CA LYS A 107 3.86 -11.10 16.46
C LYS A 107 3.04 -11.54 15.25
N TYR A 108 3.08 -10.76 14.17
CA TYR A 108 2.31 -11.02 12.96
C TYR A 108 3.16 -11.45 11.76
N ASN A 109 4.45 -11.76 11.98
CA ASN A 109 5.39 -12.16 10.93
C ASN A 109 5.45 -11.17 9.75
N VAL A 110 5.35 -9.87 10.05
CA VAL A 110 5.45 -8.79 9.07
C VAL A 110 6.93 -8.46 8.87
N LYS A 111 7.45 -8.71 7.68
CA LYS A 111 8.86 -8.48 7.35
C LYS A 111 9.21 -6.99 7.17
N ASP A 112 8.23 -6.21 6.76
CA ASP A 112 8.40 -4.79 6.50
C ASP A 112 7.08 -4.04 6.71
N SER A 113 6.98 -3.34 7.83
CA SER A 113 5.83 -2.51 8.16
C SER A 113 5.77 -1.16 7.40
N LEU A 114 6.77 -0.85 6.56
CA LEU A 114 6.95 0.49 5.98
C LEU A 114 5.89 1.08 5.02
N PRO A 115 4.85 0.38 4.51
CA PRO A 115 3.72 1.15 4.00
C PRO A 115 2.95 1.81 5.16
N PHE A 116 2.69 1.07 6.25
CA PHE A 116 1.84 1.51 7.35
C PHE A 116 2.56 2.23 8.48
N LEU A 117 3.84 1.94 8.73
CA LEU A 117 4.58 2.47 9.88
C LEU A 117 5.92 3.05 9.44
N GLU A 118 6.27 4.22 9.97
CA GLU A 118 7.64 4.72 9.90
C GLU A 118 8.38 4.27 11.15
N THR A 119 9.34 3.36 10.97
CA THR A 119 10.10 2.76 12.06
C THR A 119 11.52 3.32 12.10
N ASN A 120 12.00 3.67 13.28
CA ASN A 120 13.42 3.88 13.52
C ASN A 120 14.07 2.55 13.91
N ARG A 121 14.73 1.90 12.95
CA ARG A 121 15.38 0.60 13.18
C ARG A 121 16.66 0.69 14.01
N GLN A 122 17.31 1.85 14.06
CA GLN A 122 18.52 2.05 14.88
C GLN A 122 18.19 2.01 16.38
N PHE A 123 17.04 2.58 16.76
CA PHE A 123 16.59 2.64 18.16
C PHE A 123 15.39 1.72 18.44
N ASN A 124 14.98 0.91 17.47
CA ASN A 124 13.92 -0.10 17.55
C ASN A 124 12.58 0.45 18.09
N TYR A 125 12.04 1.51 17.47
CA TYR A 125 10.72 2.04 17.79
C TYR A 125 9.94 2.46 16.54
N VAL A 126 8.61 2.57 16.69
CA VAL A 126 7.71 3.14 15.68
C VAL A 126 7.62 4.64 15.93
N GLU A 127 8.06 5.44 14.96
CA GLU A 127 8.09 6.90 15.07
C GLU A 127 6.72 7.51 14.82
N ARG A 128 6.03 7.04 13.78
CA ARG A 128 4.69 7.49 13.40
C ARG A 128 4.03 6.52 12.41
N TRP A 129 2.76 6.77 12.13
CA TRP A 129 2.08 6.16 11.00
C TRP A 129 2.70 6.59 9.67
N GLY A 130 2.83 5.64 8.75
CA GLY A 130 3.23 5.86 7.38
C GLY A 130 2.13 6.50 6.54
N GLU A 131 2.52 7.14 5.45
CA GLU A 131 1.61 7.85 4.53
C GLU A 131 0.48 6.98 3.98
N PHE A 132 0.67 5.66 3.91
CA PHE A 132 -0.34 4.74 3.40
C PHE A 132 -1.42 4.41 4.43
N ALA A 133 -1.16 4.55 5.73
CA ALA A 133 -2.07 4.08 6.78
C ALA A 133 -3.45 4.75 6.71
N GLY A 134 -3.49 6.08 6.70
CA GLY A 134 -4.77 6.80 6.58
C GLY A 134 -5.48 6.51 5.26
N LEU A 135 -4.74 6.32 4.17
CA LEU A 135 -5.35 6.00 2.88
C LEU A 135 -5.95 4.60 2.87
N TRP A 136 -5.31 3.64 3.50
CA TRP A 136 -5.85 2.29 3.65
C TRP A 136 -7.08 2.30 4.57
N PHE A 137 -6.93 2.75 5.82
CA PHE A 137 -7.98 2.62 6.84
C PHE A 137 -9.16 3.58 6.64
N GLU A 138 -8.97 4.75 6.02
CA GLU A 138 -10.07 5.70 5.80
C GLU A 138 -10.74 5.54 4.43
N GLU A 139 -9.99 5.14 3.39
CA GLU A 139 -10.49 5.18 2.02
C GLU A 139 -10.61 3.79 1.39
N ILE A 140 -9.64 2.89 1.56
CA ILE A 140 -9.62 1.62 0.83
C ILE A 140 -10.40 0.54 1.60
N GLU A 141 -9.96 0.22 2.82
CA GLU A 141 -10.49 -0.89 3.64
C GLU A 141 -12.00 -0.83 3.86
N PRO A 142 -12.62 0.32 4.20
CA PRO A 142 -14.07 0.40 4.40
C PRO A 142 -14.90 0.03 3.17
N ASN A 143 -14.28 -0.06 1.99
CA ASN A 143 -14.94 -0.30 0.71
C ASN A 143 -14.63 -1.68 0.11
N ILE A 144 -13.81 -2.50 0.78
CA ILE A 144 -13.47 -3.86 0.29
C ILE A 144 -14.67 -4.82 0.40
N GLY A 145 -15.66 -4.53 1.27
CA GLY A 145 -16.86 -5.37 1.50
C GLY A 145 -18.20 -4.75 1.12
N SER A 146 -18.24 -3.50 0.65
CA SER A 146 -19.48 -2.73 0.41
C SER A 146 -20.18 -3.08 -0.91
N GLU A 147 -19.64 -3.99 -1.72
CA GLU A 147 -20.24 -4.46 -2.99
C GLU A 147 -21.04 -5.78 -2.83
N GLY A 148 -21.31 -6.21 -1.60
CA GLY A 148 -22.03 -7.45 -1.27
C GLY A 148 -23.30 -7.27 -0.41
N GLY A 149 -24.04 -6.17 -0.59
CA GLY A 149 -25.33 -5.89 0.08
C GLY A 149 -26.46 -5.61 -0.90
#